data_AF-A0A3N5G9J3-F1
#
_entry.id   AF-A0A3N5G9J3-F1
#
_cell.length_a   1.000
_cell.length_b   1.000
_cell.length_c   1.000
_cell.angle_alpha   90.00
_cell.angle_beta   90.00
_cell.angle_gamma   90.00
#
_symmetry.space_group_name_H-M   'P 1'
#
loop_
_entity.id
_entity.type
_entity.pdbx_description
1 polymer ?
#
loop_
_entity_poly.entity_id
_entity_poly.type
_entity_poly.pdbx_seq_one_letter_code
_entity_poly.pdbx_strand_id
1 'polypeptide(L)'
;MKVERPISGTRRRPAVPARSMLLVAYLLFTLTPIYWMAHMSLRDNQAITSAFAWLPESFSLANYLTIFTDPAWYDGYINSMIYVALNTALSTTLALPAAYAFSRYTFIGDKHLFFWLLTNRMTP
;
A
#
# COMPACT_ATOMS: atom_id res chain seq x y z
N MET A 1 -11.36 -12.15 65.69
CA MET A 1 -10.50 -13.03 64.89
C MET A 1 -10.66 -12.65 63.43
N LYS A 2 -9.71 -11.90 62.86
CA LYS A 2 -9.82 -11.24 61.55
C LYS A 2 -9.09 -12.13 60.54
N VAL A 3 -9.84 -12.79 59.67
CA VAL A 3 -9.29 -13.71 58.65
C VAL A 3 -8.80 -12.86 57.48
N GLU A 4 -7.49 -12.62 57.41
CA GLU A 4 -6.84 -12.01 56.24
C GLU A 4 -6.85 -13.00 55.08
N ARG A 5 -7.41 -12.58 53.93
CA ARG A 5 -7.35 -13.32 52.68
C ARG A 5 -6.08 -12.89 51.91
N PRO A 6 -5.23 -13.82 51.44
CA PRO A 6 -4.08 -13.44 50.63
C PRO A 6 -4.56 -13.09 49.22
N ILE A 7 -4.40 -11.82 48.83
CA ILE A 7 -4.53 -11.36 47.44
C ILE A 7 -3.24 -11.64 46.68
N SER A 8 -3.00 -12.90 46.31
CA SER A 8 -1.89 -13.24 45.41
C SER A 8 -2.27 -12.97 43.95
N GLY A 9 -2.18 -11.70 43.53
CA GLY A 9 -2.27 -11.32 42.13
C GLY A 9 -1.03 -11.78 41.38
N THR A 10 -1.05 -12.97 40.79
CA THR A 10 -0.02 -13.38 39.82
C THR A 10 -0.13 -12.49 38.59
N ARG A 11 0.74 -11.49 38.49
CA ARG A 11 0.91 -10.62 37.31
C ARG A 11 1.41 -11.51 36.17
N ARG A 12 0.50 -12.09 35.38
CA ARG A 12 0.85 -12.80 34.15
C ARG A 12 1.51 -11.78 33.23
N ARG A 13 2.83 -11.90 33.03
CA ARG A 13 3.53 -11.21 31.95
C ARG A 13 2.83 -11.59 30.64
N PRO A 14 2.44 -10.65 29.77
CA PRO A 14 1.93 -11.03 28.47
C PRO A 14 3.06 -11.71 27.72
N ALA A 15 3.02 -13.04 27.63
CA ALA A 15 3.86 -13.77 26.71
C ALA A 15 3.46 -13.31 25.32
N VAL A 16 4.34 -12.57 24.64
CA VAL A 16 4.12 -12.15 23.25
C VAL A 16 4.01 -13.45 22.46
N PRO A 17 2.82 -13.80 21.91
CA PRO A 17 2.66 -15.07 21.23
C PRO A 17 3.62 -15.12 20.04
N ALA A 18 4.26 -16.26 19.79
CA ALA A 18 5.20 -16.41 18.66
C ALA A 18 4.59 -15.95 17.32
N ARG A 19 3.26 -16.07 17.17
CA ARG A 19 2.48 -15.52 16.07
C ARG A 19 2.60 -14.00 15.93
N SER A 20 2.51 -13.23 17.00
CA SER A 20 2.64 -11.76 16.89
C SER A 20 4.08 -11.35 16.58
N MET A 21 5.09 -12.10 17.05
CA MET A 21 6.49 -11.85 16.66
C MET A 21 6.71 -12.10 15.16
N LEU A 22 6.12 -13.16 14.60
CA LEU A 22 6.16 -13.42 13.16
C LEU A 22 5.46 -12.33 12.34
N LEU A 23 4.30 -11.86 12.78
CA LEU A 23 3.59 -10.76 12.11
C LEU A 23 4.40 -9.46 12.13
N VAL A 24 5.06 -9.15 13.25
CA VAL A 24 5.94 -7.97 13.36
C VAL A 24 7.16 -8.11 12.46
N ALA A 25 7.79 -9.28 12.41
CA ALA A 25 8.93 -9.52 11.51
C ALA A 25 8.54 -9.39 10.03
N TYR A 26 7.37 -9.93 9.65
CA TYR A 26 6.84 -9.78 8.30
C TYR A 26 6.55 -8.32 7.95
N LEU A 27 5.94 -7.57 8.87
CA LEU A 27 5.69 -6.14 8.69
C LEU A 27 6.99 -5.37 8.46
N LEU A 28 8.02 -5.61 9.27
CA LEU A 28 9.34 -4.97 9.11
C LEU A 28 9.97 -5.32 7.77
N PHE A 29 9.85 -6.58 7.33
CA PHE A 29 10.33 -7.00 6.01
C PHE A 29 9.62 -6.25 4.87
N THR A 30 8.28 -6.15 4.89
CA THR A 30 7.53 -5.40 3.88
C THR A 30 7.80 -3.90 3.91
N LEU A 31 8.09 -3.33 5.08
CA LEU A 31 8.44 -1.91 5.21
C LEU A 31 9.87 -1.59 4.78
N THR A 32 10.75 -2.58 4.69
CA THR A 32 12.16 -2.39 4.31
C THR A 32 12.34 -1.64 2.98
N PRO A 33 11.70 -2.05 1.86
CA PRO A 33 11.82 -1.30 0.60
C PRO A 33 11.21 0.11 0.68
N ILE A 34 10.13 0.29 1.45
CA ILE A 34 9.49 1.60 1.63
C ILE A 34 10.41 2.54 2.40
N TYR A 35 11.03 2.05 3.47
CA TYR A 35 12.03 2.79 4.23
C TYR A 35 13.22 3.18 3.34
N TRP A 36 13.71 2.26 2.51
CA TRP A 36 14.79 2.55 1.57
C TRP A 36 14.42 3.64 0.57
N MET A 37 13.23 3.58 -0.01
CA MET A 37 12.72 4.61 -0.92
C MET A 37 12.62 5.99 -0.24
N ALA A 38 12.05 6.04 0.97
CA ALA A 38 11.94 7.29 1.73
C ALA A 38 13.30 7.87 2.14
N HIS A 39 14.25 6.99 2.48
CA HIS A 39 15.61 7.40 2.79
C HIS A 39 16.33 7.96 1.56
N MET A 40 16.10 7.38 0.37
CA MET A 40 16.66 7.88 -0.89
C MET A 40 16.01 9.18 -1.37
N SER A 41 14.71 9.38 -1.15
CA SER A 41 14.02 10.61 -1.58
C SER A 41 14.51 11.87 -0.86
N LEU A 42 15.08 11.72 0.34
CA LEU A 42 15.62 12.80 1.18
C LEU A 42 17.11 13.12 0.92
N ARG A 43 17.77 12.38 0.01
CA ARG A 43 19.19 12.58 -0.34
C ARG A 43 19.35 13.49 -1.55
N ASP A 44 20.43 14.28 -1.55
CA ASP A 44 20.80 15.08 -2.70
C ASP A 44 21.21 14.22 -3.91
N ASN A 45 20.84 14.63 -5.13
CA ASN A 45 21.05 13.84 -6.37
C ASN A 45 22.53 13.52 -6.62
N GLN A 46 23.45 14.38 -6.19
CA GLN A 46 24.91 14.16 -6.28
C GLN A 46 25.44 13.13 -5.26
N ALA A 47 24.72 12.90 -4.16
CA ALA A 47 25.08 11.92 -3.13
C ALA A 47 24.51 10.51 -3.41
N ILE A 48 23.54 10.39 -4.33
CA ILE A 48 22.94 9.10 -4.72
C ILE A 48 23.94 8.24 -5.51
N THR A 49 24.84 8.85 -6.29
CA THR A 49 25.79 8.13 -7.16
C THR A 49 27.15 7.88 -6.53
N SER A 50 27.49 8.53 -5.42
CA SER A 50 28.87 8.56 -4.89
C SER A 50 29.14 7.65 -3.69
N ALA A 51 28.12 7.21 -2.92
CA ALA A 51 28.36 6.27 -1.81
C ALA A 51 27.11 5.48 -1.38
N PHE A 52 27.28 4.17 -1.17
CA PHE A 52 26.35 3.29 -0.47
C PHE A 52 26.41 3.55 1.05
N ALA A 53 26.05 4.77 1.47
CA ALA A 53 26.03 5.14 2.89
C ALA A 53 24.66 4.83 3.51
N TRP A 54 24.65 4.14 4.65
CA TRP A 54 23.42 3.84 5.40
C TRP A 54 22.87 5.06 6.17
N LEU A 55 23.70 6.09 6.40
CA LEU A 55 23.29 7.37 6.97
C LEU A 55 23.45 8.50 5.94
N PRO A 56 22.49 9.43 5.83
CA PRO A 56 22.56 10.54 4.86
C PRO A 56 23.53 11.61 5.34
N GLU A 57 24.55 11.90 4.54
CA GLU A 57 25.52 12.97 4.82
C GLU A 57 24.90 14.36 4.60
N SER A 58 23.89 14.46 3.74
CA SER A 58 23.11 15.67 3.50
C SER A 58 21.61 15.37 3.46
N PHE A 59 20.85 16.07 4.31
CA PHE A 59 19.40 16.09 4.26
C PHE A 59 18.96 17.18 3.28
N SER A 60 18.33 16.81 2.17
CA SER A 60 17.88 17.76 1.15
C SER A 60 16.39 17.59 0.86
N LEU A 61 15.65 18.70 0.98
CA LEU A 61 14.24 18.79 0.55
C LEU A 61 14.12 19.31 -0.90
N ALA A 62 15.25 19.51 -1.60
CA ALA A 62 15.25 20.06 -2.95
C ALA A 62 14.48 19.17 -3.94
N ASN A 63 14.58 17.83 -3.82
CA ASN A 63 13.86 16.90 -4.69
C ASN A 63 12.33 17.07 -4.60
N TYR A 64 11.81 17.35 -3.41
CA TYR A 64 10.38 17.60 -3.23
C TYR A 64 9.96 18.92 -3.87
N LEU A 65 10.80 19.96 -3.78
CA LEU A 65 10.55 21.23 -4.46
C LEU A 65 10.59 21.06 -5.99
N THR A 66 11.53 20.29 -6.52
CA THR A 66 11.65 20.01 -7.96
C THR A 66 10.37 19.44 -8.55
N ILE A 67 9.67 18.55 -7.83
CA ILE A 67 8.40 17.97 -8.30
C ILE A 67 7.32 19.05 -8.54
N PHE A 68 7.30 20.12 -7.73
CA PHE A 68 6.32 21.19 -7.85
C PHE A 68 6.78 22.35 -8.73
N THR A 69 8.08 22.53 -8.92
CA THR A 69 8.64 23.64 -9.73
C THR A 69 8.93 23.25 -11.17
N ASP A 70 9.23 21.98 -11.44
CA ASP A 70 9.52 21.50 -12.79
C ASP A 70 8.21 21.16 -13.52
N PRO A 71 7.89 21.85 -14.63
CA PRO A 71 6.68 21.59 -15.41
C PRO A 71 6.56 20.14 -15.87
N ALA A 72 7.66 19.46 -16.21
CA ALA A 72 7.61 18.09 -16.69
C ALA A 72 7.09 17.11 -15.61
N TRP A 73 7.49 17.32 -14.36
CA TRP A 73 7.03 16.51 -13.23
C TRP A 73 5.62 16.88 -12.80
N TYR A 74 5.32 18.18 -12.73
CA TYR A 74 4.03 18.69 -12.34
C TYR A 74 2.92 18.27 -13.32
N ASP A 75 3.14 18.47 -14.63
CA ASP A 75 2.17 18.10 -15.65
C ASP A 75 1.98 16.58 -15.71
N GLY A 76 3.05 15.80 -15.55
CA GLY A 76 2.98 14.34 -15.47
C GLY A 76 2.13 13.86 -14.28
N TYR A 77 2.30 14.47 -13.11
CA TYR A 77 1.52 14.19 -11.91
C TYR A 77 0.04 14.52 -12.10
N ILE A 78 -0.28 15.72 -12.59
CA ILE A 78 -1.67 16.17 -12.79
C ILE A 78 -2.37 15.31 -13.85
N ASN A 79 -1.71 15.06 -14.98
CA ASN A 79 -2.26 14.20 -16.02
C ASN A 79 -2.57 12.80 -15.47
N SER A 80 -1.61 12.19 -14.76
CA SER A 80 -1.81 10.86 -14.16
C SER A 80 -2.98 10.83 -13.17
N MET A 81 -3.13 11.87 -12.34
CA MET A 81 -4.23 11.98 -11.39
C MET A 81 -5.58 12.06 -12.11
N ILE A 82 -5.67 12.88 -13.18
CA ILE A 82 -6.87 13.01 -14.00
C ILE A 82 -7.21 11.67 -14.68
N TYR A 83 -6.22 11.01 -15.28
CA TYR A 83 -6.41 9.71 -15.93
C TYR A 83 -6.92 8.65 -14.95
N VAL A 84 -6.32 8.52 -13.77
CA VAL A 84 -6.76 7.54 -12.76
C VAL A 84 -8.16 7.88 -12.26
N ALA A 85 -8.45 9.15 -11.94
CA ALA A 85 -9.76 9.55 -11.45
C ALA A 85 -10.87 9.27 -12.47
N LEU A 86 -10.65 9.64 -13.74
CA LEU A 86 -11.59 9.36 -14.83
C LEU A 86 -11.76 7.86 -15.05
N ASN A 87 -10.65 7.10 -15.10
CA ASN A 87 -10.70 5.66 -15.28
C ASN A 87 -11.47 4.96 -14.15
N THR A 88 -11.22 5.32 -12.89
CA THR A 88 -11.92 4.76 -11.73
C THR A 88 -13.40 5.13 -11.76
N ALA A 89 -13.75 6.37 -12.08
CA ALA A 89 -15.14 6.83 -12.16
C ALA A 89 -15.92 6.10 -13.26
N LEU A 90 -15.38 6.04 -14.47
CA LEU A 90 -15.98 5.34 -15.60
C LEU A 90 -16.09 3.83 -15.33
N SER A 91 -15.01 3.21 -14.86
CA SER A 91 -14.99 1.78 -14.55
C SER A 91 -16.03 1.44 -13.48
N THR A 92 -16.13 2.22 -12.40
CA THR A 92 -17.09 1.95 -11.33
C THR A 92 -18.52 2.15 -11.80
N THR A 93 -18.79 3.24 -12.53
CA THR A 93 -20.14 3.56 -13.04
C THR A 93 -20.65 2.49 -14.00
N LEU A 94 -19.77 1.91 -14.82
CA LEU A 94 -20.13 0.83 -15.76
C LEU A 94 -20.11 -0.55 -15.10
N ALA A 95 -19.17 -0.80 -14.19
CA ALA A 95 -19.04 -2.09 -13.51
C ALA A 95 -20.16 -2.34 -12.50
N LEU A 96 -20.67 -1.31 -11.81
CA LEU A 96 -21.73 -1.48 -10.81
C LEU A 96 -23.04 -2.05 -11.40
N PRO A 97 -23.61 -1.50 -12.49
CA PRO A 97 -24.78 -2.08 -13.15
C PRO A 97 -24.51 -3.48 -13.69
N ALA A 98 -23.32 -3.71 -14.28
CA ALA A 98 -22.95 -5.02 -14.80
C ALA A 98 -22.88 -6.06 -13.67
N ALA A 99 -22.20 -5.74 -12.57
CA ALA A 99 -22.11 -6.60 -11.38
C ALA A 99 -23.49 -6.86 -10.76
N TYR A 100 -24.35 -5.83 -10.70
CA TYR A 100 -25.72 -5.99 -10.24
C TYR A 100 -26.51 -6.96 -11.13
N ALA A 101 -26.43 -6.79 -12.45
CA ALA A 101 -27.08 -7.66 -13.41
C ALA A 101 -26.63 -9.13 -13.25
N PHE A 102 -25.31 -9.37 -13.16
CA PHE A 102 -24.76 -10.70 -12.92
C PHE A 102 -25.14 -11.29 -11.55
N SER A 103 -25.27 -10.47 -10.52
CA SER A 103 -25.61 -10.94 -9.16
C SER A 103 -27.09 -11.30 -8.99
N ARG A 104 -27.98 -10.60 -9.71
CA ARG A 104 -29.43 -10.69 -9.47
C ARG A 104 -30.17 -11.44 -10.57
N TYR A 105 -29.69 -11.42 -11.80
CA TYR A 105 -30.35 -12.03 -12.95
C TYR A 105 -29.54 -13.21 -13.48
N THR A 106 -30.16 -14.38 -13.55
CA THR A 106 -29.64 -15.54 -14.27
C THR A 106 -30.15 -15.48 -15.71
N PHE A 107 -29.29 -15.15 -16.66
CA PHE A 107 -29.63 -15.08 -18.08
C PHE A 107 -29.00 -16.25 -18.85
N ILE A 108 -29.57 -16.60 -20.01
CA ILE A 108 -29.07 -17.69 -20.86
C ILE A 108 -27.70 -17.25 -21.43
N GLY A 109 -26.61 -17.86 -20.97
CA GLY A 109 -25.23 -17.59 -21.42
C GLY A 109 -24.33 -16.85 -20.42
N ASP A 110 -24.80 -16.60 -19.20
CA ASP A 110 -24.05 -15.99 -18.09
C ASP A 110 -22.66 -16.61 -17.84
N LYS A 111 -22.56 -17.94 -17.85
CA LYS A 111 -21.32 -18.69 -17.63
C LYS A 111 -20.29 -18.48 -18.75
N HIS A 112 -20.75 -18.37 -20.01
CA HIS A 112 -19.86 -18.16 -21.15
C HIS A 112 -19.33 -16.72 -21.19
N LEU A 113 -20.18 -15.74 -20.88
CA LEU A 113 -19.80 -14.33 -20.73
C LEU A 113 -18.80 -14.14 -19.59
N PHE A 114 -19.03 -14.78 -18.44
CA PHE A 114 -18.12 -14.72 -17.30
C PHE A 114 -16.77 -15.36 -17.61
N PHE A 115 -16.76 -16.53 -18.28
CA PHE A 115 -15.54 -17.19 -18.72
C PHE A 115 -14.74 -16.34 -19.73
N TRP A 116 -15.42 -15.70 -20.68
CA TRP A 116 -14.79 -14.79 -21.65
C TRP A 116 -14.17 -13.57 -20.98
N LEU A 117 -14.88 -12.95 -20.02
CA LEU A 117 -14.39 -11.80 -19.26
C LEU A 117 -13.15 -12.15 -18.42
N LEU A 118 -13.15 -13.32 -17.76
CA LEU A 118 -11.99 -13.82 -17.01
C LEU A 118 -10.80 -14.09 -17.93
N THR A 119 -11.04 -14.73 -19.08
CA THR A 119 -9.99 -15.04 -20.05
C THR A 119 -9.31 -13.76 -20.54
N ASN A 120 -10.09 -12.72 -20.86
CA ASN A 120 -9.57 -11.41 -21.30
C ASN A 120 -8.73 -10.70 -20.21
N ARG A 121 -9.01 -10.93 -18.92
CA ARG A 121 -8.20 -10.39 -17.80
C ARG A 121 -6.90 -11.16 -17.57
N MET A 122 -6.79 -12.40 -18.06
CA MET A 122 -5.61 -13.26 -17.90
C MET A 122 -4.72 -13.31 -19.13
N THR A 123 -5.21 -12.86 -20.30
CA THR A 123 -4.39 -12.68 -21.49
C THR A 123 -3.30 -11.63 -21.24
N PRO A 124 -2.04 -11.91 -21.64
CA PRO A 124 -0.89 -11.04 -21.40
C PRO A 124 -0.99 -9.71 -22.15
#